data_AF-A0A2S8PT02-F1
#
_entry.id   AF-A0A2S8PT02-F1
#
_cell.length_a   1.000
_cell.length_b   1.000
_cell.length_c   1.000
_cell.angle_alpha   90.00
_cell.angle_beta   90.00
_cell.angle_gamma   90.00
#
_symmetry.space_group_name_H-M   'P 1'
#
loop_
_entity.id
_entity.type
_entity.pdbx_description
1 polymer ?
#
loop_
_entity_poly.entity_id
_entity_poly.type
_entity_poly.pdbx_seq_one_letter_code
_entity_poly.pdbx_strand_id
1 'polypeptide(L)' 'MKLEPLVEEYRGGVLENVHLGVLCGVSDQGEVIYEVGDAEHMTFLRSAAKPFRR' A
#
# COMPACT_ATOMS: atom_id res chain seq x y z
N MET A 1 -0.37 2.80 13.51
CA MET A 1 -0.92 3.10 12.17
C MET A 1 0.00 4.09 11.51
N LYS A 2 0.91 3.61 10.65
CA LYS A 2 1.85 4.45 9.91
C LYS A 2 1.55 4.30 8.42
N LEU A 3 0.90 5.31 7.87
CA LEU A 3 0.63 5.43 6.44
C LEU A 3 1.52 6.53 5.88
N GLU A 4 2.05 6.33 4.67
CA GLU A 4 2.90 7.30 4.00
C GLU A 4 2.25 7.74 2.67
N PRO A 5 2.56 8.94 2.16
CA PRO A 5 2.17 9.36 0.81
C PRO A 5 2.76 8.43 -0.25
N LEU A 6 1.89 7.75 -1.01
CA LEU A 6 2.32 6.88 -2.10
C LEU A 6 2.13 7.53 -3.48
N VAL A 7 1.08 8.33 -3.63
CA VAL A 7 0.74 9.00 -4.91
C VAL A 7 0.21 10.39 -4.61
N GLU A 8 0.74 11.38 -5.33
CA GLU A 8 0.25 12.75 -5.35
C GLU A 8 -0.37 13.04 -6.72
N GLU A 9 -1.60 13.57 -6.72
CA GLU A 9 -2.33 13.93 -7.92
C GLU A 9 -2.50 15.45 -8.01
N TYR A 10 -2.06 16.00 -9.14
CA TYR A 10 -2.07 17.44 -9.39
C TYR A 10 -3.08 17.79 -10.49
N ARG A 11 -3.83 18.87 -10.31
CA ARG A 11 -4.71 19.46 -11.33
C ARG A 11 -4.36 20.92 -11.52
N GLY A 12 -4.02 21.31 -12.76
CA GLY A 12 -3.62 22.69 -13.05
C GLY A 12 -2.39 23.15 -12.26
N GLY A 13 -1.50 22.22 -11.88
CA GLY A 13 -0.30 22.52 -11.07
C GLY A 13 -0.56 22.61 -9.56
N VAL A 14 -1.81 22.43 -9.10
CA VAL A 14 -2.17 22.40 -7.68
C VAL A 14 -2.31 20.96 -7.22
N LEU A 15 -1.69 20.61 -6.09
CA LEU A 15 -1.87 19.32 -5.45
C LEU A 15 -3.31 19.21 -4.93
N GLU A 16 -4.11 18.31 -5.52
CA GLU A 16 -5.50 18.11 -5.12
C GLU A 16 -5.69 16.87 -4.24
N ASN A 17 -5.00 15.77 -4.54
CA ASN A 17 -5.16 14.52 -3.80
C ASN A 17 -3.82 13.90 -3.41
N VAL A 18 -3.75 13.36 -2.21
CA VAL A 18 -2.64 12.51 -1.74
C VAL A 18 -3.21 11.18 -1.29
N HIS A 19 -2.76 10.10 -1.93
CA HIS A 19 -3.14 8.74 -1.57
C HIS A 19 -2.15 8.20 -0.54
N LEU A 20 -2.58 8.17 0.72
CA LEU A 20 -1.83 7.56 1.80
C LEU A 20 -2.00 6.05 1.77
N GLY A 21 -0.93 5.31 2.03
CA GLY A 21 -0.98 3.86 2.07
C GLY A 21 0.24 3.22 2.72
N VAL A 22 0.26 1.90 2.60
CA VAL A 22 1.38 1.03 2.97
C VAL A 22 1.76 0.24 1.74
N LEU A 23 3.06 0.00 1.54
CA LEU A 23 3.57 -0.89 0.52
C LEU A 23 4.60 -1.83 1.16
N CYS A 24 4.45 -3.13 0.91
CA CYS A 24 5.40 -4.16 1.33
C CYS A 24 5.75 -5.03 0.12
N GLY A 25 7.04 -5.09 -0.20
CA GLY A 25 7.60 -5.99 -1.20
C GLY A 25 8.27 -7.18 -0.50
N VAL A 26 7.90 -8.40 -0.91
CA VAL A 26 8.45 -9.64 -0.37
C VAL A 26 9.21 -10.42 -1.45
N SER A 27 10.29 -11.09 -1.04
CA SER A 27 11.02 -12.03 -1.89
C SER A 27 10.26 -13.35 -2.05
N ASP A 28 10.77 -14.23 -2.93
CA ASP A 28 10.27 -15.60 -3.10
C ASP A 28 10.49 -16.48 -1.85
N GLN A 29 11.42 -16.10 -0.98
CA GLN A 29 11.66 -16.75 0.32
C GLN A 29 10.75 -16.21 1.44
N GLY A 30 9.90 -15.20 1.14
CA GLY A 30 8.99 -14.59 2.12
C GLY A 30 9.61 -13.46 2.94
N GLU A 31 10.87 -13.10 2.70
CA GLU A 31 11.53 -11.99 3.40
C GLU A 31 11.04 -10.63 2.86
N VAL A 32 10.81 -9.66 3.75
CA VAL A 32 10.50 -8.27 3.38
C VAL A 32 11.76 -7.60 2.84
N ILE A 33 11.72 -7.16 1.58
CA ILE A 33 12.86 -6.53 0.90
C ILE A 33 12.64 -5.04 0.63
N TYR A 34 11.41 -4.56 0.77
CA TYR A 34 11.07 -3.15 0.62
C TYR A 34 9.81 -2.83 1.42
N GLU A 35 9.81 -1.68 2.09
CA GLU A 35 8.71 -1.24 2.93
C GLU A 35 8.53 0.28 2.85
N VAL A 36 7.28 0.70 2.74
CA VAL A 36 6.83 2.08 2.91
C VAL A 36 5.65 2.07 3.87
N GLY A 37 5.74 2.81 4.97
CA GLY A 37 4.77 2.76 6.07
C GLY A 37 5.15 1.75 7.15
N ASP A 38 4.20 0.85 7.46
CA ASP A 38 4.29 -0.24 8.43
C ASP A 38 3.70 -1.53 7.79
N ALA A 39 4.57 -2.47 7.42
CA ALA A 39 4.19 -3.71 6.72
C ALA A 39 3.23 -4.60 7.52
N GLU A 40 3.14 -4.44 8.85
CA GLU A 40 2.22 -5.20 9.71
C GLU A 40 0.87 -4.50 9.87
N HIS A 41 0.61 -3.43 9.12
CA HIS A 41 -0.66 -2.71 9.18
C HIS A 41 -1.86 -3.59 8.77
N MET A 42 -2.73 -3.88 9.73
CA MET A 42 -3.94 -4.66 9.52
C MET A 42 -5.00 -3.90 8.71
N THR A 43 -5.51 -4.53 7.64
CA THR A 43 -6.58 -3.99 6.80
C THR A 43 -7.49 -5.08 6.23
N PHE A 44 -8.65 -4.70 5.69
CA PHE A 44 -9.55 -5.63 5.03
C PHE A 44 -9.07 -5.94 3.61
N LEU A 45 -8.89 -7.23 3.30
CA LEU A 45 -8.46 -7.70 1.97
C LEU A 45 -9.40 -7.30 0.81
N ARG A 46 -10.69 -7.08 1.09
CA ARG A 46 -11.73 -6.78 0.07
C ARG A 46 -11.59 -7.72 -1.14
N SER A 47 -11.60 -7.18 -2.35
CA SER A 47 -11.46 -7.93 -3.60
C SER A 47 -10.08 -8.58 -3.80
N ALA A 48 -9.04 -8.21 -3.04
CA ALA A 48 -7.75 -8.89 -3.09
C ALA A 48 -7.82 -10.31 -2.49
N ALA A 49 -8.90 -10.64 -1.75
CA ALA A 49 -9.09 -11.98 -1.19
C ALA A 49 -9.50 -13.05 -2.22
N LYS A 50 -9.71 -12.69 -3.49
CA LYS A 50 -10.14 -13.64 -4.55
C LYS A 50 -9.27 -14.90 -4.66
N PRO A 51 -7.93 -14.85 -4.59
CA PRO A 51 -7.09 -16.05 -4.66
C PRO A 51 -7.37 -17.06 -3.52
N PHE A 52 -7.91 -16.62 -2.38
CA PHE A 52 -8.28 -17.49 -1.26
C PHE A 52 -9.69 -18.10 -1.40
N ARG A 53 -10.49 -17.62 -2.37
CA ARG A 53 -11.85 -18.14 -2.61
C ARG A 53 -11.75 -19.26 -3.65
N ARG A 54 -12.08 -20.47 -3.21
CA ARG A 54 -12.36 -21.61 -4.09
C ARG A 54 -13.87 -21.82 -4.20
#